data_AF-A8ZY69-F1
#
_entry.id   AF-A8ZY69-F1
#
_cell.length_a   1.000
_cell.length_b   1.000
_cell.length_c   1.000
_cell.angle_alpha   90.00
_cell.angle_beta   90.00
_cell.angle_gamma   90.00
#
_symmetry.space_group_name_H-M   'P 1'
#
loop_
_entity.id
_entity.type
_entity.pdbx_description
1 polymer ?
#
loop_
_entity_poly.entity_id
_entity_poly.type
_entity_poly.pdbx_seq_one_letter_code
_entity_poly.pdbx_strand_id
1 'polypeptide(L)'
;MKITDAKAIQTGEKDLMDAILRDLDWAMIEETLKTKYSLNLGADRMAFRQGDLVVHQNQVAYKLDFDVQVTLSVMVDRKGECFDVVTTAAEEKSPTTEASSPAAAEPPAAGPEHTEDAAAIDPAPDSPPAPAPAEASPFITSNMDTSRMASEIADLIADINRS
;
A
#
# COMPACT_ATOMS: atom_id res chain seq x y z
N MET A 1 29.97 -35.81 31.83
CA MET A 1 29.96 -36.80 30.72
C MET A 1 29.48 -36.11 29.45
N LYS A 2 30.00 -36.51 28.29
CA LYS A 2 29.48 -36.13 26.96
C LYS A 2 28.93 -37.40 26.30
N ILE A 3 27.67 -37.38 25.88
CA ILE A 3 26.96 -38.55 25.33
C ILE A 3 26.86 -38.46 23.80
N THR A 4 27.03 -37.27 23.25
CA THR A 4 27.01 -37.01 21.80
C THR A 4 28.04 -35.94 21.44
N ASP A 5 28.28 -35.79 20.14
CA ASP A 5 29.15 -34.77 19.60
C ASP A 5 28.45 -33.40 19.58
N ALA A 6 29.11 -32.39 20.13
CA ALA A 6 28.54 -31.05 20.22
C ALA A 6 28.34 -30.39 18.84
N LYS A 7 29.17 -30.71 17.85
CA LYS A 7 29.02 -30.17 16.50
C LYS A 7 27.80 -30.78 15.81
N ALA A 8 27.51 -32.05 16.06
CA ALA A 8 26.28 -32.68 15.53
C ALA A 8 25.02 -31.94 16.03
N ILE A 9 24.98 -31.53 17.29
CA ILE A 9 23.87 -30.71 17.83
C ILE A 9 23.82 -29.34 17.14
N GLN A 10 24.95 -28.62 17.09
CA GLN A 10 25.02 -27.28 16.50
C GLN A 10 24.64 -27.27 15.01
N THR A 11 25.08 -28.28 14.26
CA THR A 11 24.68 -28.44 12.86
C THR A 11 23.18 -28.69 12.76
N GLY A 12 22.61 -29.57 13.59
CA GLY A 12 21.17 -29.82 13.61
C GLY A 12 20.34 -28.59 13.98
N GLU A 13 20.80 -27.78 14.94
CA GLU A 13 20.16 -26.51 15.30
C GLU A 13 20.17 -25.52 14.13
N LYS A 14 21.29 -25.42 13.43
CA LYS A 14 21.39 -24.59 12.23
C LYS A 14 20.47 -25.07 11.12
N ASP A 15 20.47 -26.37 10.82
CA ASP A 15 19.63 -26.96 9.77
C ASP A 15 18.14 -26.77 10.09
N LEU A 16 17.76 -26.85 11.36
CA LEU A 16 16.41 -26.55 11.83
C LEU A 16 16.06 -25.08 11.61
N MET A 17 16.93 -24.15 11.97
CA MET A 17 16.71 -22.72 11.74
C MET A 17 16.58 -22.40 10.24
N ASP A 18 17.45 -22.98 9.41
CA ASP A 18 17.42 -22.80 7.95
C ASP A 18 16.12 -23.36 7.34
N ALA A 19 15.58 -24.45 7.89
CA ALA A 19 14.28 -24.99 7.48
C ALA A 19 13.13 -24.06 7.88
N ILE A 20 13.12 -23.57 9.13
CA ILE A 20 12.11 -22.61 9.61
C ILE A 20 12.13 -21.35 8.74
N LEU A 21 13.31 -20.78 8.44
CA LEU A 21 13.43 -19.58 7.61
C LEU A 21 12.93 -19.77 6.18
N ARG A 22 13.06 -20.98 5.63
CA ARG A 22 12.57 -21.29 4.28
C ARG A 22 11.04 -21.37 4.23
N ASP A 23 10.45 -21.92 5.27
CA ASP A 23 8.99 -22.13 5.36
C ASP A 23 8.26 -20.94 5.98
N LEU A 24 9.00 -19.89 6.36
CA LEU A 24 8.46 -18.71 7.00
C LEU A 24 7.67 -17.85 5.99
N ASP A 25 6.46 -17.46 6.38
CA ASP A 25 5.60 -16.61 5.55
C ASP A 25 6.00 -15.14 5.67
N TRP A 26 6.84 -14.69 4.73
CA TRP A 26 7.31 -13.31 4.67
C TRP A 26 6.18 -12.30 4.42
N ALA A 27 5.15 -12.68 3.67
CA ALA A 27 4.02 -11.80 3.40
C ALA A 27 3.23 -11.52 4.67
N MET A 28 3.03 -12.55 5.51
CA MET A 28 2.38 -12.39 6.82
C MET A 28 3.22 -11.53 7.78
N ILE A 29 4.56 -11.67 7.76
CA ILE A 29 5.45 -10.80 8.54
C ILE A 29 5.35 -9.35 8.05
N GLU A 30 5.40 -9.11 6.75
CA GLU A 30 5.26 -7.78 6.17
C GLU A 30 3.92 -7.14 6.53
N GLU A 31 2.81 -7.88 6.42
CA GLU A 31 1.48 -7.41 6.83
C GLU A 31 1.42 -7.09 8.33
N THR A 32 2.06 -7.90 9.17
CA THR A 32 2.16 -7.65 10.60
C THR A 32 2.93 -6.38 10.90
N LEU A 33 4.05 -6.14 10.19
CA LEU A 33 4.86 -4.92 10.32
C LEU A 33 4.11 -3.68 9.82
N LYS A 34 3.38 -3.79 8.72
CA LYS A 34 2.51 -2.75 8.18
C LYS A 34 1.39 -2.40 9.16
N THR A 35 0.75 -3.41 9.74
CA THR A 35 -0.38 -3.20 10.66
C THR A 35 0.07 -2.63 12.00
N LYS A 36 1.15 -3.16 12.58
CA LYS A 36 1.62 -2.71 13.90
C LYS A 36 2.42 -1.42 13.87
N TYR A 37 3.21 -1.20 12.83
CA TYR A 37 4.18 -0.10 12.79
C TYR A 37 3.99 0.85 11.60
N SER A 38 2.99 0.62 10.74
CA SER A 38 2.76 1.40 9.52
C SER A 38 3.97 1.44 8.57
N LEU A 39 4.80 0.39 8.62
CA LEU A 39 5.97 0.23 7.76
C LEU A 39 5.65 -0.76 6.64
N ASN A 40 5.68 -0.28 5.39
CA ASN A 40 5.53 -1.13 4.20
C ASN A 40 6.90 -1.65 3.74
N LEU A 41 7.39 -2.70 4.40
CA LEU A 41 8.74 -3.20 4.17
C LEU A 41 8.68 -4.39 3.22
N GLY A 42 9.13 -4.19 1.98
CA GLY A 42 9.30 -5.32 1.07
C GLY A 42 10.27 -6.36 1.66
N ALA A 43 10.02 -7.64 1.37
CA ALA A 43 10.82 -8.77 1.86
C ALA A 43 12.34 -8.59 1.66
N ASP A 44 12.76 -7.94 0.57
CA ASP A 44 14.17 -7.67 0.25
C ASP A 44 14.90 -6.74 1.23
N ARG A 45 14.15 -6.02 2.08
CA ARG A 45 14.70 -5.09 3.09
C ARG A 45 14.86 -5.71 4.46
N MET A 46 14.52 -6.99 4.61
CA MET A 46 14.65 -7.76 5.84
C MET A 46 15.80 -8.76 5.70
N ALA A 47 16.79 -8.66 6.58
CA ALA A 47 17.92 -9.57 6.64
C ALA A 47 17.84 -10.41 7.92
N PHE A 48 17.95 -11.73 7.79
CA PHE A 48 18.06 -12.59 8.96
C PHE A 48 19.40 -12.35 9.68
N ARG A 49 19.33 -12.07 10.99
CA ARG A 49 20.50 -11.81 11.82
C ARG A 49 20.89 -13.04 12.64
N GLN A 50 19.96 -13.60 13.40
CA GLN A 50 20.21 -14.74 14.28
C GLN A 50 18.92 -15.45 14.66
N GLY A 51 19.01 -16.77 14.91
CA GLY A 51 17.94 -17.59 15.49
C GLY A 51 18.41 -18.22 16.79
N ASP A 52 17.51 -18.39 17.75
CA ASP A 52 17.79 -19.02 19.03
C ASP A 52 16.61 -19.89 19.51
N LEU A 53 16.92 -20.95 20.26
CA LEU A 53 15.93 -21.79 20.94
C LEU A 53 15.79 -21.32 22.38
N VAL A 54 14.63 -20.78 22.70
CA VAL A 54 14.33 -20.24 24.02
C VAL A 54 13.19 -21.01 24.68
N VAL A 55 13.20 -21.11 26.00
CA VAL A 55 12.05 -21.65 26.74
C VAL A 55 11.10 -20.50 27.02
N HIS A 56 9.89 -20.58 26.47
CA HIS A 56 8.83 -19.61 26.69
C HIS A 56 7.56 -20.33 27.11
N GLN A 57 6.96 -19.92 28.23
CA GLN A 57 5.74 -20.55 28.78
C GLN A 57 5.85 -22.08 28.91
N ASN A 58 6.98 -22.56 29.45
CA ASN A 58 7.24 -23.98 29.68
C ASN A 58 7.26 -24.84 28.39
N GLN A 59 7.46 -24.20 27.23
CA GLN A 59 7.58 -24.82 25.91
C GLN A 59 8.82 -24.29 25.18
N VAL A 60 9.34 -25.08 24.25
CA VAL A 60 10.44 -24.65 23.37
C VAL A 60 9.86 -23.71 22.31
N ALA A 61 10.44 -22.54 22.18
CA ALA A 61 10.08 -21.52 21.20
C ALA A 61 11.31 -21.12 20.38
N TYR A 62 11.05 -20.66 19.15
CA TYR A 62 12.08 -20.22 18.22
C TYR A 62 12.05 -18.70 18.14
N LYS A 63 13.12 -18.06 18.59
CA LYS A 63 13.30 -16.62 18.48
C LYS A 63 14.11 -16.34 17.22
N LEU A 64 13.54 -15.57 16.29
CA LEU A 64 14.19 -15.15 15.06
C LEU A 64 14.36 -13.64 15.10
N ASP A 65 15.60 -13.18 14.97
CA ASP A 65 15.96 -11.77 14.91
C ASP A 65 16.24 -11.38 13.46
N PHE A 66 15.57 -10.30 13.03
CA PHE A 66 15.72 -9.73 11.69
C PHE A 66 16.19 -8.27 11.79
N ASP A 67 17.14 -7.91 10.95
CA ASP A 67 17.53 -6.53 10.71
C ASP A 67 16.69 -5.98 9.56
N VAL A 68 16.15 -4.78 9.75
CA VAL A 68 15.24 -4.15 8.79
C VAL A 68 15.79 -2.80 8.37
N GLN A 69 15.92 -2.58 7.06
CA GLN A 69 16.39 -1.31 6.52
C GLN A 69 15.21 -0.41 6.10
N VAL A 70 15.04 0.71 6.82
CA VAL A 70 14.00 1.70 6.54
C VAL A 70 14.62 2.97 5.98
N THR A 71 14.04 3.48 4.88
CA THR A 71 14.40 4.79 4.33
C THR A 71 13.34 5.80 4.75
N LEU A 72 13.79 6.88 5.40
CA LEU A 72 12.96 7.94 5.94
C LEU A 72 13.33 9.27 5.27
N SER A 73 12.31 10.03 4.91
CA SER A 73 12.41 11.42 4.45
C SER A 73 11.84 12.30 5.56
N VAL A 74 12.65 13.22 6.06
CA VAL A 74 12.26 14.17 7.12
C VAL A 74 12.27 15.57 6.55
N MET A 75 11.16 16.29 6.66
CA MET A 75 11.07 17.69 6.26
C MET A 75 11.08 18.59 7.49
N VAL A 76 12.01 19.54 7.46
CA VAL A 76 12.25 20.51 8.53
C VAL A 76 12.12 21.90 7.91
N ASP A 77 11.44 22.80 8.62
CA ASP A 77 11.27 24.18 8.18
C ASP A 77 12.54 25.01 8.41
N ARG A 78 12.50 26.29 8.01
CA ARG A 78 13.65 27.20 8.18
C ARG A 78 13.92 27.59 9.63
N LYS A 79 13.01 27.30 10.56
CA LYS A 79 13.16 27.54 12.00
C LYS A 79 13.71 26.31 12.73
N GLY A 80 13.78 25.15 12.05
CA GLY A 80 14.23 23.90 12.64
C GLY A 80 13.07 23.01 13.14
N GLU A 81 11.82 23.32 12.82
CA GLU A 81 10.65 22.53 13.20
C GLU A 81 10.41 21.39 12.19
N CYS A 82 10.34 20.15 12.67
CA CYS A 82 9.98 18.99 11.87
C CYS A 82 8.46 18.97 11.68
N PHE A 83 7.99 18.94 10.44
CA PHE A 83 6.56 18.94 10.15
C PHE A 83 6.12 17.80 9.23
N ASP A 84 7.05 17.01 8.67
CA ASP A 84 6.71 15.79 7.96
C ASP A 84 7.81 14.72 8.08
N VAL A 85 7.39 13.46 8.20
CA VAL A 85 8.25 12.28 8.20
C VAL A 85 7.56 11.20 7.38
N VAL A 86 8.15 10.86 6.24
CA VAL A 86 7.61 9.86 5.31
C VAL A 86 8.59 8.71 5.18
N THR A 87 8.08 7.48 5.10
CA THR A 87 8.90 6.32 4.75
C THR A 87 8.73 6.01 3.26
N THR A 88 9.83 5.77 2.52
CA THR A 88 9.74 5.41 1.07
C THR A 88 9.21 4.00 0.83
N ALA A 89 8.75 3.36 1.89
CA ALA A 89 8.02 2.10 1.91
C ALA A 89 6.57 2.31 1.45
N ALA A 90 6.00 3.50 1.69
CA ALA A 90 4.63 3.83 1.35
C ALA A 90 4.53 4.46 -0.05
N GLU A 91 4.51 3.65 -1.10
CA GLU A 91 3.74 4.04 -2.29
C GLU A 91 2.33 3.45 -2.14
N GLU A 92 1.38 4.26 -1.69
CA GLU A 92 0.20 4.54 -2.50
C GLU A 92 -0.67 5.67 -1.88
N LYS A 93 -0.84 6.70 -2.73
CA LYS A 93 -2.04 7.53 -2.92
C LYS A 93 -2.29 8.73 -1.98
N SER A 94 -1.65 9.85 -2.31
CA SER A 94 -2.18 11.19 -2.04
C SER A 94 -3.11 11.64 -3.19
N PRO A 95 -4.37 12.05 -2.95
CA PRO A 95 -5.23 12.61 -3.99
C PRO A 95 -5.15 14.15 -4.05
N THR A 96 -5.26 14.66 -5.29
CA THR A 96 -5.86 15.94 -5.70
C THR A 96 -4.98 17.20 -5.65
N THR A 97 -4.77 17.84 -6.81
CA THR A 97 -5.55 19.01 -7.26
C THR A 97 -5.03 19.53 -8.62
N GLU A 98 -5.91 19.55 -9.62
CA GLU A 98 -5.75 20.23 -10.92
C GLU A 98 -5.48 21.74 -10.77
N ALA A 99 -4.69 22.31 -11.70
CA ALA A 99 -5.20 23.25 -12.71
C ALA A 99 -4.07 24.08 -13.34
N SER A 100 -3.95 24.01 -14.68
CA SER A 100 -3.98 25.18 -15.57
C SER A 100 -3.85 24.75 -17.05
N SER A 101 -4.97 24.89 -17.77
CA SER A 101 -5.12 24.91 -19.24
C SER A 101 -4.74 26.31 -19.80
N PRO A 102 -4.91 26.71 -21.09
CA PRO A 102 -4.93 26.05 -22.43
C PRO A 102 -4.05 26.81 -23.49
N ALA A 103 -4.23 26.50 -24.80
CA ALA A 103 -4.02 27.31 -26.04
C ALA A 103 -2.81 26.91 -26.93
N ALA A 104 -2.84 26.84 -28.27
CA ALA A 104 -3.87 27.02 -29.32
C ALA A 104 -3.34 26.52 -30.70
N ALA A 105 -4.28 26.20 -31.63
CA ALA A 105 -4.25 26.31 -33.11
C ALA A 105 -3.14 25.59 -33.94
N GLU A 106 -3.30 25.05 -35.15
CA GLU A 106 -4.34 24.64 -36.12
C GLU A 106 -3.59 23.87 -37.28
N PRO A 107 -4.27 23.20 -38.24
CA PRO A 107 -3.72 22.25 -39.27
C PRO A 107 -3.53 22.94 -40.66
N PRO A 108 -3.62 22.32 -41.89
CA PRO A 108 -3.42 20.96 -42.46
C PRO A 108 -2.57 20.94 -43.80
N ALA A 109 -2.33 19.77 -44.41
CA ALA A 109 -2.06 19.58 -45.86
C ALA A 109 -2.28 18.08 -46.25
N ALA A 110 -3.38 17.69 -46.93
CA ALA A 110 -3.59 17.53 -48.40
C ALA A 110 -2.54 16.63 -49.08
N GLY A 111 -2.81 15.54 -49.82
CA GLY A 111 -3.97 14.85 -50.42
C GLY A 111 -3.39 13.70 -51.30
N PRO A 112 -3.98 13.31 -52.44
CA PRO A 112 -5.25 12.59 -52.67
C PRO A 112 -5.01 11.27 -53.46
N GLU A 113 -5.92 10.28 -53.46
CA GLU A 113 -6.10 9.35 -54.62
C GLU A 113 -7.56 8.87 -54.74
N HIS A 114 -8.13 9.09 -55.93
CA HIS A 114 -9.44 8.68 -56.45
C HIS A 114 -9.43 7.19 -56.87
N THR A 115 -10.58 6.51 -56.89
CA THR A 115 -11.20 5.95 -58.13
C THR A 115 -12.65 5.49 -57.85
N GLU A 116 -13.53 5.87 -58.78
CA GLU A 116 -14.97 5.65 -58.89
C GLU A 116 -15.39 4.17 -59.04
N ASP A 117 -16.57 3.82 -58.51
CA ASP A 117 -17.54 2.98 -59.21
C ASP A 117 -18.97 3.46 -58.89
N ALA A 118 -19.82 3.47 -59.89
CA ALA A 118 -21.06 4.23 -59.96
C ALA A 118 -22.30 3.35 -59.74
N ALA A 119 -23.24 3.80 -58.90
CA ALA A 119 -24.68 3.77 -59.21
C ALA A 119 -25.47 4.56 -58.16
N ALA A 120 -26.18 5.58 -58.65
CA ALA A 120 -27.04 6.50 -57.93
C ALA A 120 -28.18 5.82 -57.15
N ILE A 121 -28.54 6.35 -55.96
CA ILE A 121 -29.88 6.89 -55.61
C ILE A 121 -29.73 7.83 -54.37
N ASP A 122 -30.10 9.12 -54.52
CA ASP A 122 -30.44 10.08 -53.44
C ASP A 122 -31.99 9.98 -53.24
N PRO A 123 -32.58 10.05 -52.03
CA PRO A 123 -32.40 11.23 -51.17
C PRO A 123 -32.32 11.02 -49.65
N ALA A 124 -31.67 12.00 -49.01
CA ALA A 124 -31.79 12.31 -47.59
C ALA A 124 -33.21 12.84 -47.25
N PRO A 125 -33.59 13.09 -45.98
CA PRO A 125 -32.82 12.98 -44.73
C PRO A 125 -33.59 12.26 -43.60
N ASP A 126 -32.90 11.67 -42.63
CA ASP A 126 -33.40 11.70 -41.25
C ASP A 126 -32.27 11.39 -40.25
N SER A 127 -32.08 12.30 -39.31
CA SER A 127 -31.11 12.17 -38.23
C SER A 127 -31.73 11.40 -37.07
N PRO A 128 -31.14 10.30 -36.56
CA PRO A 128 -31.53 9.81 -35.24
C PRO A 128 -30.94 10.74 -34.16
N PRO A 129 -31.72 11.06 -33.11
CA PRO A 129 -31.39 12.11 -32.14
C PRO A 129 -30.32 11.68 -31.14
N ALA A 130 -29.64 12.68 -30.57
CA ALA A 130 -28.74 12.54 -29.44
C ALA A 130 -29.45 11.92 -28.21
N PRO A 131 -28.78 11.07 -27.41
CA PRO A 131 -29.32 10.66 -26.13
C PRO A 131 -29.29 11.83 -25.13
N ALA A 132 -30.44 12.05 -24.49
CA ALA A 132 -30.68 13.01 -23.42
C ALA A 132 -29.83 12.73 -22.16
N PRO A 133 -29.59 13.75 -21.32
CA PRO A 133 -28.78 13.63 -20.11
C PRO A 133 -29.50 12.80 -19.04
N ALA A 134 -28.81 11.78 -18.51
CA ALA A 134 -29.30 11.00 -17.37
C ALA A 134 -29.38 11.91 -16.13
N GLU A 135 -30.57 11.91 -15.55
CA GLU A 135 -30.98 12.68 -14.39
C GLU A 135 -30.15 12.36 -13.14
N ALA A 136 -29.99 13.40 -12.33
CA ALA A 136 -29.32 13.39 -11.04
C ALA A 136 -30.00 12.44 -10.04
N SER A 137 -29.21 11.55 -9.43
CA SER A 137 -29.60 10.85 -8.20
C SER A 137 -29.32 11.73 -6.98
N PRO A 138 -30.21 11.79 -5.98
CA PRO A 138 -30.05 12.63 -4.81
C PRO A 138 -29.06 11.99 -3.83
N PHE A 139 -27.97 12.69 -3.53
CA PHE A 139 -27.12 12.33 -2.40
C PHE A 139 -27.86 12.62 -1.09
N ILE A 140 -28.03 11.59 -0.27
CA ILE A 140 -28.47 11.67 1.12
C ILE A 140 -27.46 12.52 1.90
N THR A 141 -27.84 13.72 2.33
CA THR A 141 -27.10 14.46 3.35
C THR A 141 -27.49 13.90 4.72
N SER A 142 -26.83 12.84 5.15
CA SER A 142 -26.94 12.38 6.54
C SER A 142 -26.03 13.26 7.39
N ASN A 143 -26.63 14.20 8.11
CA ASN A 143 -26.01 15.00 9.14
C ASN A 143 -25.58 14.06 10.28
N MET A 144 -24.36 13.53 10.22
CA MET A 144 -23.78 12.69 11.27
C MET A 144 -23.40 13.58 12.47
N ASP A 145 -24.08 13.38 13.60
CA ASP A 145 -23.79 14.02 14.89
C ASP A 145 -22.35 13.75 15.35
N THR A 146 -21.46 14.71 15.07
CA THR A 146 -20.03 14.69 15.46
C THR A 146 -19.82 14.55 16.97
N SER A 147 -20.79 14.99 17.77
CA SER A 147 -20.81 14.85 19.23
C SER A 147 -20.86 13.39 19.71
N ARG A 148 -21.47 12.49 18.93
CA ARG A 148 -21.55 11.07 19.27
C ARG A 148 -20.21 10.36 19.02
N MET A 149 -19.57 10.66 17.89
CA MET A 149 -18.21 10.16 17.59
C MET A 149 -17.18 10.64 18.62
N ALA A 150 -17.27 11.90 19.07
CA ALA A 150 -16.36 12.43 20.08
C ALA A 150 -16.46 11.68 21.42
N SER A 151 -17.66 11.20 21.78
CA SER A 151 -17.88 10.45 23.02
C SER A 151 -17.33 9.02 22.92
N GLU A 152 -17.54 8.34 21.79
CA GLU A 152 -17.03 6.97 21.58
C GLU A 152 -15.49 6.92 21.51
N ILE A 153 -14.85 7.96 20.97
CA ILE A 153 -13.38 8.09 20.97
C ILE A 153 -12.86 8.31 22.40
N ALA A 154 -13.55 9.11 23.21
CA ALA A 154 -13.13 9.39 24.58
C ALA A 154 -13.19 8.12 25.46
N ASP A 155 -14.23 7.30 25.31
CA ASP A 155 -14.36 6.03 26.03
C ASP A 155 -13.27 5.02 25.62
N LEU A 156 -12.91 4.96 24.32
CA LEU A 156 -11.84 4.08 23.84
C LEU A 156 -10.47 4.46 24.40
N ILE A 157 -10.16 5.76 24.48
CA ILE A 157 -8.89 6.25 25.06
C ILE A 157 -8.82 5.96 26.58
N ALA A 158 -9.96 6.01 27.27
CA ALA A 158 -10.03 5.73 28.70
C ALA A 158 -9.75 4.25 29.03
N ASP A 159 -10.18 3.33 28.17
CA ASP A 159 -9.96 1.88 28.35
C ASP A 159 -8.48 1.50 28.19
N ILE A 160 -7.79 2.12 27.24
CA ILE A 160 -6.35 1.90 26.97
C ILE A 160 -5.47 2.31 28.16
N ASN A 161 -5.83 3.39 28.87
CA ASN A 161 -5.07 3.84 30.04
C ASN A 161 -5.37 3.04 31.33
N ARG A 162 -6.29 2.08 31.28
CA ARG A 162 -6.70 1.26 32.43
C ARG A 162 -6.10 -0.16 32.42
N SER A 163 -5.45 -0.56 31.31
CA SER A 163 -4.74 -1.84 31.14
C SER A 163 -3.24 -1.67 31.30
#